data_AF-A0A8J5U3F7-F1
#
_entry.id   AF-A0A8J5U3F7-F1
#
_cell.length_a   1.000
_cell.length_b   1.000
_cell.length_c   1.000
_cell.angle_alpha   90.00
_cell.angle_beta   90.00
_cell.angle_gamma   90.00
#
_symmetry.space_group_name_H-M   'P 1'
#
loop_
_entity.id
_entity.type
_entity.pdbx_description
1 polymer ?
#
loop_
_entity_poly.entity_id
_entity_poly.type
_entity_poly.pdbx_seq_one_letter_code
_entity_poly.pdbx_strand_id
1 'polypeptide(L)'
;MLGVIAQQGYNQGDDLFAYLDDRILIGMEYVCKYNVGQDVSFETYSNAVHGTQTAISNHSRGTIRPMAELFVAHYGSIKARDVKWTKVYRDLVLEESGGAEGGGGDYGTTSGGYDQLGFGTLLYRLEKE
;
A
#
# COMPACT_ATOMS: atom_id res chain seq x y z
N MET A 1 -5.79 -4.28 3.16
CA MET A 1 -6.92 -5.01 2.52
C MET A 1 -7.32 -4.55 1.11
N LEU A 2 -7.46 -3.25 0.78
CA LEU A 2 -8.02 -2.81 -0.53
C LEU A 2 -7.36 -3.43 -1.78
N GLY A 3 -6.03 -3.53 -1.81
CA GLY A 3 -5.31 -4.12 -2.95
C GLY A 3 -5.73 -5.57 -3.23
N VAL A 4 -5.86 -6.39 -2.19
CA VAL A 4 -6.25 -7.81 -2.33
C VAL A 4 -7.66 -7.94 -2.89
N ILE A 5 -8.60 -7.10 -2.43
CA ILE A 5 -9.97 -7.06 -2.96
C ILE A 5 -9.94 -6.67 -4.44
N ALA A 6 -9.17 -5.65 -4.81
CA ALA A 6 -9.03 -5.22 -6.20
C ALA A 6 -8.42 -6.32 -7.07
N GLN A 7 -7.42 -7.06 -6.56
CA GLN A 7 -6.83 -8.21 -7.26
C GLN A 7 -7.83 -9.35 -7.44
N GLN A 8 -8.66 -9.65 -6.43
CA GLN A 8 -9.73 -10.65 -6.54
C GLN A 8 -10.78 -10.26 -7.58
N GLY A 9 -11.17 -8.98 -7.63
CA GLY A 9 -12.06 -8.47 -8.68
C GLY A 9 -11.42 -8.60 -10.06
N TYR A 10 -10.16 -8.17 -10.18
CA TYR A 10 -9.43 -8.20 -11.46
C TYR A 10 -9.29 -9.63 -12.00
N ASN A 11 -9.03 -10.61 -11.13
CA ASN A 11 -8.97 -12.02 -11.50
C ASN A 11 -10.31 -12.59 -11.99
N GLN A 12 -11.43 -11.91 -11.71
CA GLN A 12 -12.78 -12.27 -12.16
C GLN A 12 -13.25 -11.40 -13.35
N GLY A 13 -12.39 -10.51 -13.86
CA GLY A 13 -12.71 -9.63 -14.99
C GLY A 13 -13.17 -8.22 -14.60
N ASP A 14 -13.28 -7.91 -13.31
CA ASP A 14 -13.69 -6.59 -12.82
C ASP A 14 -12.46 -5.73 -12.46
N ASP A 15 -12.18 -4.68 -13.24
CA ASP A 15 -11.06 -3.77 -12.97
C ASP A 15 -11.41 -2.73 -11.88
N LEU A 16 -11.41 -3.19 -10.63
CA LEU A 16 -11.55 -2.32 -9.46
C LEU A 16 -10.34 -1.39 -9.26
N PHE A 17 -9.18 -1.73 -9.84
CA PHE A 17 -8.03 -0.83 -9.81
C PHE A 17 -8.27 0.44 -10.65
N ALA A 18 -9.04 0.37 -11.73
CA ALA A 18 -9.43 1.55 -12.52
C ALA A 18 -10.46 2.47 -11.86
N TYR A 19 -11.14 2.01 -10.81
CA TYR A 19 -12.32 2.68 -10.30
C TYR A 19 -12.03 4.09 -9.77
N LEU A 20 -12.89 5.05 -10.14
CA LEU A 20 -12.79 6.47 -9.77
C LEU A 20 -11.42 7.08 -10.08
N ASP A 21 -10.96 6.89 -11.31
CA ASP A 21 -9.70 7.40 -11.84
C ASP A 21 -8.49 6.90 -11.03
N ASP A 22 -8.38 5.57 -10.93
CA ASP A 22 -7.32 4.89 -10.16
C ASP A 22 -7.29 5.35 -8.68
N ARG A 23 -8.45 5.54 -8.03
CA ARG A 23 -8.57 6.09 -6.66
C ARG A 23 -7.72 5.33 -5.63
N ILE A 24 -7.62 4.02 -5.80
CA ILE A 24 -6.81 3.16 -4.94
C ILE A 24 -5.32 3.53 -5.06
N LEU A 25 -4.82 3.81 -6.27
CA LEU A 25 -3.43 4.27 -6.47
C LEU A 25 -3.19 5.62 -5.80
N ILE A 26 -4.11 6.58 -5.97
CA ILE A 26 -3.98 7.91 -5.36
C ILE A 26 -3.85 7.78 -3.83
N GLY A 27 -4.70 6.96 -3.22
CA GLY A 27 -4.62 6.67 -1.77
C GLY A 27 -3.31 5.97 -1.39
N MET A 28 -2.84 5.01 -2.20
CA MET A 28 -1.60 4.29 -1.95
C MET A 28 -0.38 5.21 -2.02
N GLU A 29 -0.28 6.08 -3.03
CA GLU A 29 0.79 7.07 -3.14
C GLU A 29 0.82 8.01 -1.92
N TYR A 30 -0.35 8.47 -1.45
CA TYR A 30 -0.47 9.31 -0.26
C TYR A 30 0.03 8.58 1.00
N VAL A 31 -0.44 7.34 1.23
CA VAL A 31 -0.08 6.54 2.41
C VAL A 31 1.41 6.19 2.39
N CYS A 32 1.94 5.75 1.24
CA CYS A 32 3.35 5.41 1.12
C CYS A 32 4.24 6.64 1.30
N LYS A 33 3.90 7.78 0.68
CA LYS A 33 4.64 9.03 0.85
C LYS A 33 4.77 9.39 2.33
N TYR A 34 3.67 9.32 3.09
CA TYR A 34 3.69 9.61 4.52
C TYR A 34 4.56 8.62 5.31
N ASN A 35 4.46 7.33 5.01
CA ASN A 35 5.19 6.29 5.73
C ASN A 35 6.70 6.25 5.43
N VAL A 36 7.15 6.77 4.29
CA VAL A 36 8.59 6.96 4.00
C VAL A 36 9.13 8.29 4.54
N GLY A 37 8.45 8.88 5.53
CA GLY A 37 8.91 10.06 6.25
C GLY A 37 8.65 11.41 5.58
N GLN A 38 7.93 11.45 4.45
CA GLN A 38 7.61 12.71 3.76
C GLN A 38 6.29 13.32 4.24
N ASP A 39 6.16 14.63 4.12
CA ASP A 39 4.92 15.32 4.47
C ASP A 39 3.85 15.22 3.39
N VAL A 40 2.61 15.18 3.85
CA VAL A 40 1.40 15.10 3.04
C VAL A 40 0.37 16.11 3.55
N SER A 41 -0.45 16.64 2.65
CA SER A 41 -1.53 17.56 2.99
C SER A 41 -2.62 16.82 3.77
N PHE A 42 -3.08 17.38 4.87
CA PHE A 42 -4.22 16.86 5.61
C PHE A 42 -5.34 17.90 5.64
N GLU A 43 -6.54 17.51 5.22
CA GLU A 43 -7.73 18.35 5.32
C GLU A 43 -8.34 18.19 6.71
N THR A 44 -8.74 19.28 7.36
CA THR A 44 -9.33 19.20 8.70
C THR A 44 -10.60 18.36 8.62
N TYR A 45 -10.62 17.27 9.39
CA TYR A 45 -11.72 16.32 9.41
C TYR A 45 -12.42 16.39 10.75
N SER A 46 -13.75 16.51 10.75
CA SER A 46 -14.54 16.55 11.97
C SER A 46 -15.69 15.57 11.87
N ASN A 47 -15.90 14.79 12.93
CA ASN A 47 -17.07 13.95 13.07
C ASN A 47 -17.57 13.92 14.53
N ALA A 48 -18.85 13.59 14.71
CA ALA A 48 -19.51 13.67 16.00
C ALA A 48 -18.97 12.69 17.06
N VAL A 49 -18.31 11.60 16.65
CA VAL A 49 -17.86 10.52 17.55
C VAL A 49 -16.42 10.74 18.01
N HIS A 50 -15.57 11.23 17.12
CA HIS A 50 -14.12 11.33 17.32
C HIS A 50 -13.62 12.78 17.39
N GLY A 51 -14.50 13.76 17.24
CA GLY A 51 -14.17 15.19 17.29
C GLY A 51 -13.49 15.69 16.01
N THR A 52 -12.73 16.78 16.14
CA THR A 52 -12.00 17.42 15.04
C THR A 52 -10.53 17.01 15.05
N GLN A 53 -10.06 16.46 13.95
CA GLN A 53 -8.65 16.18 13.66
C GLN A 53 -8.15 17.24 12.68
N THR A 54 -7.01 17.86 12.99
CA THR A 54 -6.42 18.95 12.20
C THR A 54 -5.08 18.56 11.55
N ALA A 55 -4.57 17.37 11.87
CA ALA A 55 -3.34 16.84 11.31
C ALA A 55 -3.40 15.32 11.22
N ILE A 56 -2.60 14.76 10.31
CA ILE A 56 -2.38 13.32 10.22
C ILE A 56 -1.61 12.81 11.45
N SER A 57 -2.06 11.70 12.02
CA SER A 57 -1.40 11.08 13.18
C SER A 57 -0.02 10.54 12.81
N ASN A 58 0.97 10.80 13.67
CA ASN A 58 2.29 10.19 13.56
C ASN A 58 2.37 8.79 14.21
N HIS A 59 1.29 8.34 14.86
CA HIS A 59 1.25 7.03 15.48
C HIS A 59 1.41 5.93 14.43
N SER A 60 2.35 5.01 14.65
CA SER A 60 2.71 3.94 13.70
C SER A 60 3.12 4.43 12.31
N ARG A 61 3.56 5.68 12.18
CA ARG A 61 4.17 6.17 10.93
C ARG A 61 5.44 5.38 10.64
N GLY A 62 5.58 4.90 9.41
CA GLY A 62 6.73 4.13 8.98
C GLY A 62 6.67 2.65 9.38
N THR A 63 5.54 2.17 9.91
CA THR A 63 5.36 0.73 10.10
C THR A 63 5.54 -0.01 8.78
N ILE A 64 6.38 -1.05 8.80
CA ILE A 64 6.68 -1.90 7.65
C ILE A 64 5.54 -2.91 7.45
N ARG A 65 4.99 -2.97 6.22
CA ARG A 65 3.89 -3.88 5.86
C ARG A 65 4.06 -4.43 4.44
N PRO A 66 3.73 -5.72 4.19
CA PRO A 66 3.95 -6.38 2.92
C PRO A 66 2.79 -6.13 1.97
N MET A 67 2.65 -4.87 1.55
CA MET A 67 1.49 -4.42 0.78
C MET A 67 1.84 -3.90 -0.60
N ALA A 68 3.05 -3.41 -0.80
CA ALA A 68 3.34 -2.51 -1.91
C ALA A 68 3.71 -3.23 -3.21
N GLU A 69 4.21 -4.47 -3.14
CA GLU A 69 4.52 -5.27 -4.33
C GLU A 69 3.34 -5.41 -5.29
N LEU A 70 2.14 -5.69 -4.75
CA LEU A 70 0.92 -5.79 -5.55
C LEU A 70 0.65 -4.51 -6.34
N PHE A 71 0.75 -3.36 -5.69
CA PHE A 71 0.44 -2.09 -6.33
C PHE A 71 1.51 -1.68 -7.35
N VAL A 72 2.79 -1.94 -7.05
CA VAL A 72 3.88 -1.70 -8.03
C VAL A 72 3.68 -2.57 -9.27
N ALA A 73 3.36 -3.86 -9.09
CA ALA A 73 3.10 -4.75 -10.20
C ALA A 73 1.87 -4.33 -11.01
N HIS A 74 0.73 -4.10 -10.35
CA HIS A 74 -0.51 -3.82 -11.04
C HIS A 74 -0.49 -2.42 -11.69
N TYR A 75 -0.24 -1.36 -10.93
CA TYR A 75 -0.28 -0.01 -11.47
C TYR A 75 0.98 0.31 -12.28
N GLY A 76 2.16 -0.05 -11.78
CA GLY A 76 3.43 0.27 -12.41
C GLY A 76 3.69 -0.58 -13.65
N SER A 77 3.61 -1.91 -13.53
CA SER A 77 3.97 -2.82 -14.64
C SER A 77 2.82 -3.06 -15.61
N ILE A 78 1.59 -3.31 -15.13
CA ILE A 78 0.45 -3.62 -16.02
C ILE A 78 -0.18 -2.35 -16.59
N LYS A 79 -0.49 -1.36 -15.74
CA LYS A 79 -1.21 -0.13 -16.16
C LYS A 79 -0.30 1.03 -16.56
N ALA A 80 1.01 0.87 -16.46
CA ALA A 80 2.03 1.88 -16.81
C ALA A 80 1.77 3.25 -16.14
N ARG A 81 1.38 3.24 -14.87
CA ARG A 81 1.18 4.45 -14.05
C ARG A 81 2.43 4.82 -13.30
N ASP A 82 2.53 6.11 -12.95
CA ASP A 82 3.52 6.55 -11.98
C ASP A 82 3.13 6.05 -10.59
N VAL A 83 4.07 5.38 -9.93
CA VAL A 83 3.92 4.70 -8.64
C VAL A 83 5.10 5.05 -7.74
N LYS A 84 5.55 6.31 -7.81
CA LYS A 84 6.80 6.78 -7.21
C LYS A 84 6.90 6.43 -5.74
N TRP A 85 5.96 6.86 -4.91
CA TRP A 85 6.05 6.66 -3.46
C TRP A 85 5.76 5.22 -3.07
N THR A 86 4.88 4.55 -3.82
CA THR A 86 4.60 3.13 -3.66
C THR A 86 5.86 2.29 -3.90
N LYS A 87 6.65 2.62 -4.93
CA LYS A 87 7.95 1.97 -5.20
C LYS A 87 8.96 2.24 -4.08
N VAL A 88 9.11 3.47 -3.62
CA VAL A 88 10.02 3.81 -2.52
C VAL A 88 9.65 3.05 -1.24
N TYR A 89 8.36 2.99 -0.91
CA TYR A 89 7.91 2.22 0.26
C TYR A 89 8.08 0.72 0.08
N ARG A 90 7.83 0.19 -1.12
CA ARG A 90 8.11 -1.22 -1.47
C ARG A 90 9.60 -1.53 -1.28
N ASP A 91 10.49 -0.66 -1.74
CA ASP A 91 11.95 -0.86 -1.58
C ASP A 91 12.35 -0.85 -0.09
N LEU A 92 11.81 0.08 0.71
CA LEU A 92 11.99 0.11 2.16
C LEU A 92 11.51 -1.20 2.82
N VAL A 93 10.34 -1.71 2.45
CA VAL A 93 9.83 -2.97 3.02
C VAL A 93 10.76 -4.14 2.71
N LEU A 94 11.34 -4.20 1.50
CA LEU A 94 12.27 -5.25 1.12
C LEU A 94 13.61 -5.16 1.86
N GLU A 95 14.13 -3.94 2.02
CA GLU A 95 15.35 -3.69 2.81
C GLU A 95 15.17 -4.22 4.24
N GLU A 96 14.05 -3.88 4.88
CA GLU A 96 13.71 -4.31 6.24
C GLU A 96 13.33 -5.80 6.33
N SER A 97 12.99 -6.45 5.21
CA SER A 97 12.60 -7.87 5.15
C SER A 97 13.70 -8.79 4.61
N GLY A 98 14.95 -8.32 4.50
CA GLY A 98 16.06 -9.15 4.03
C GLY A 98 16.03 -9.47 2.52
N GLY A 99 15.37 -8.62 1.72
CA GLY A 99 15.38 -8.66 0.25
C GLY A 99 14.09 -9.16 -0.40
N ALA A 100 13.16 -9.74 0.36
CA ALA A 100 11.87 -10.22 -0.14
C ALA A 100 10.77 -10.04 0.92
N GLU A 101 9.53 -9.79 0.49
CA GLU A 101 8.39 -9.77 1.42
C GLU A 101 8.14 -11.15 2.02
N GLY A 102 8.09 -11.21 3.35
CA GLY A 102 7.67 -12.38 4.13
C GLY A 102 6.15 -12.51 4.23
N GLY A 103 5.68 -13.41 5.07
CA GLY A 103 4.25 -13.65 5.29
C GLY A 103 3.62 -12.66 6.26
N GLY A 104 2.28 -12.64 6.35
CA GLY A 104 1.53 -11.77 7.29
C GLY A 104 1.84 -11.96 8.80
N GLY A 105 2.69 -12.91 9.17
CA GLY A 105 3.20 -13.07 10.54
C GLY A 105 4.53 -12.34 10.81
N ASP A 106 5.22 -11.88 9.76
CA ASP A 106 6.56 -11.30 9.88
C ASP A 106 6.53 -9.79 10.20
N TYR A 107 5.33 -9.18 10.15
CA TYR A 107 5.12 -7.73 10.25
C TYR A 107 4.38 -7.30 11.52
N GLY A 108 4.66 -8.03 12.61
CA GLY A 108 4.14 -7.79 13.95
C GLY A 108 3.09 -8.80 14.41
N THR A 109 2.75 -8.74 15.70
CA THR A 109 1.88 -9.71 16.38
C THR A 109 0.42 -9.26 16.50
N THR A 110 0.08 -8.09 15.93
CA THR A 110 -1.27 -7.52 15.97
C THR A 110 -1.99 -7.68 14.63
N SER A 111 -3.31 -7.40 14.61
CA SER A 111 -4.15 -7.62 13.43
C SER A 111 -3.60 -7.04 12.14
N GLY A 112 -2.91 -5.89 12.21
CA GLY A 112 -2.38 -5.20 11.03
C GLY A 112 -1.31 -5.97 10.24
N GLY A 113 -0.61 -6.92 10.86
CA GLY A 113 0.33 -7.81 10.15
C GLY A 113 -0.40 -8.78 9.23
N TYR A 114 -1.62 -9.17 9.60
CA TYR A 114 -2.43 -10.19 8.93
C TYR A 114 -3.39 -9.62 7.87
N ASP A 115 -3.42 -8.29 7.67
CA ASP A 115 -4.27 -7.62 6.66
C ASP A 115 -3.88 -7.97 5.21
N GLN A 116 -2.65 -8.48 5.02
CA GLN A 116 -2.16 -9.05 3.78
C GLN A 116 -1.65 -10.46 4.04
N LEU A 117 -1.73 -11.33 3.03
CA LEU A 117 -1.06 -12.63 3.06
C LEU A 117 0.47 -12.49 3.16
N GLY A 118 1.01 -11.41 2.61
CA GLY A 118 2.44 -11.24 2.38
C GLY A 118 2.91 -11.92 1.10
N PHE A 119 4.20 -12.23 1.02
CA PHE A 119 4.87 -12.88 -0.12
C PHE A 119 4.68 -12.15 -1.46
N GLY A 120 4.47 -10.83 -1.45
CA GLY A 120 4.15 -10.08 -2.65
C GLY A 120 5.27 -10.12 -3.71
N THR A 121 6.52 -10.23 -3.27
CA THR A 121 7.67 -10.44 -4.17
C THR A 121 7.52 -11.71 -5.01
N LEU A 122 7.01 -12.80 -4.42
CA LEU A 122 6.74 -14.06 -5.13
C LEU A 122 5.46 -13.99 -5.97
N LEU A 123 4.41 -13.38 -5.41
CA LEU A 123 3.06 -13.45 -5.99
C LEU A 123 2.82 -12.46 -7.14
N TYR A 124 3.46 -11.29 -7.09
CA TYR A 124 3.08 -10.17 -7.95
C TYR A 124 4.23 -9.63 -8.79
N ARG A 125 5.49 -9.85 -8.43
CA ARG A 125 6.60 -9.19 -9.10
C ARG A 125 6.66 -9.58 -10.59
N LEU A 126 6.41 -8.58 -11.42
CA LEU A 126 6.57 -8.63 -12.86
C LEU A 126 7.83 -7.84 -13.21
N GLU A 127 9.01 -8.43 -13.00
CA GLU A 127 10.22 -7.88 -13.61
C GLU A 127 10.20 -8.23 -15.10
N LYS A 128 10.49 -7.22 -15.93
CA LYS A 128 11.12 -7.47 -17.22
C LYS A 128 12.61 -7.31 -16.98
N GLU A 129 13.37 -8.36 -17.26
CA GLU A 129 14.78 -8.21 -17.63
C GLU A 129 14.94 -7.21 -18.78
#